data_AF-A0A2E4Y2V3-F1
#
_entry.id   AF-A0A2E4Y2V3-F1
#
_cell.length_a   1.000
_cell.length_b   1.000
_cell.length_c   1.000
_cell.angle_alpha   90.00
_cell.angle_beta   90.00
_cell.angle_gamma   90.00
#
_symmetry.space_group_name_H-M   'P 1'
#
loop_
_entity.id
_entity.type
_entity.pdbx_description
1 polymer ?
#
loop_
_entity_poly.entity_id
_entity_poly.type
_entity_poly.pdbx_seq_one_letter_code
_entity_poly.pdbx_strand_id
1 'polypeptide(L)'
;MMAKITGLFIFFFSILGTILTKSKLSSFFNVESLFLVIVPLLILFFFKLKSKKTEMNGISAGNELSHWELIGSTSLQLGLLGAFLGFVGLFKNINIPSAIGPFMAVFLLSMIYSLIGFLISFFMGNFKARPTYYYISFLQLFFLISTFYILGLSFKK
;
A
#
# COMPACT_ATOMS: atom_id res chain seq x y z
N MET A 1 -0.98 20.14 -14.33
CA MET A 1 -2.06 19.62 -13.45
C MET A 1 -2.96 18.64 -14.19
N MET A 2 -3.47 18.95 -15.39
CA MET A 2 -4.31 18.02 -16.17
C MET A 2 -3.68 16.65 -16.41
N ALA A 3 -2.43 16.56 -16.88
CA ALA A 3 -1.78 15.27 -17.16
C ALA A 3 -1.71 14.32 -15.94
N LYS A 4 -1.52 14.85 -14.72
CA LYS A 4 -1.50 14.05 -13.48
C LYS A 4 -2.89 13.46 -13.17
N ILE A 5 -3.92 14.28 -13.34
CA ILE A 5 -5.32 13.87 -13.12
C ILE A 5 -5.73 12.84 -14.17
N THR A 6 -5.41 13.07 -15.44
CA THR A 6 -5.66 12.12 -16.53
C THR A 6 -4.96 10.78 -16.28
N GLY A 7 -3.69 10.81 -15.85
CA GLY A 7 -2.94 9.60 -15.49
C GLY A 7 -3.59 8.82 -14.34
N LEU A 8 -4.09 9.51 -13.32
CA LEU A 8 -4.79 8.88 -12.20
C LEU A 8 -6.09 8.20 -12.64
N PHE A 9 -6.89 8.83 -13.51
CA PHE A 9 -8.10 8.23 -14.06
C PHE A 9 -7.79 6.98 -14.88
N ILE A 10 -6.80 7.04 -15.78
CA ILE A 10 -6.37 5.89 -16.58
C ILE A 10 -5.96 4.74 -15.66
N PHE A 11 -5.11 5.02 -14.67
CA PHE A 11 -4.67 4.02 -13.69
C PHE A 11 -5.85 3.37 -12.95
N PHE A 12 -6.77 4.18 -12.41
CA PHE A 12 -7.93 3.69 -11.68
C PHE A 12 -8.84 2.80 -12.55
N PHE A 13 -9.16 3.24 -13.77
CA PHE A 13 -10.00 2.46 -14.68
C PHE A 13 -9.31 1.20 -15.21
N SER A 14 -7.98 1.21 -15.39
CA SER A 14 -7.23 0.00 -15.76
C SER A 14 -7.27 -1.07 -14.65
N ILE A 15 -7.11 -0.66 -13.38
CA ILE A 15 -7.23 -1.59 -12.25
C ILE A 15 -8.66 -2.10 -12.14
N LEU A 16 -9.64 -1.18 -12.14
CA LEU A 16 -11.04 -1.55 -11.99
C LEU A 16 -11.50 -2.48 -13.13
N GLY A 17 -11.12 -2.18 -14.38
CA GLY A 17 -11.40 -3.03 -15.53
C GLY A 17 -10.80 -4.43 -15.41
N THR A 18 -9.57 -4.53 -14.88
CA THR A 18 -8.93 -5.83 -14.64
C THR A 18 -9.65 -6.63 -13.56
N ILE A 19 -10.06 -5.97 -12.46
CA ILE A 19 -10.84 -6.62 -11.39
C ILE A 19 -12.16 -7.15 -11.95
N LEU A 20 -12.93 -6.32 -12.65
CA LEU A 20 -14.26 -6.66 -13.14
C LEU A 20 -14.27 -7.75 -14.22
N THR A 21 -13.17 -7.93 -14.96
CA THR A 21 -13.07 -8.97 -16.00
C THR A 21 -12.67 -10.34 -15.46
N LYS A 22 -11.93 -10.40 -14.35
CA LYS A 22 -11.37 -11.66 -13.82
C LYS A 22 -11.94 -12.09 -12.47
N SER A 23 -12.66 -11.21 -11.78
CA SER A 23 -13.04 -11.43 -10.39
C SER A 23 -14.25 -10.60 -9.96
N LYS A 24 -14.77 -10.88 -8.76
CA LYS A 24 -15.80 -10.05 -8.13
C LYS A 24 -15.13 -8.92 -7.36
N LEU A 25 -15.73 -7.73 -7.42
CA LEU A 25 -15.25 -6.58 -6.65
C LEU A 25 -15.19 -6.88 -5.14
N SER A 26 -16.16 -7.65 -4.62
CA SER A 26 -16.22 -8.07 -3.22
C SER A 26 -15.02 -8.91 -2.75
N SER A 27 -14.31 -9.58 -3.67
CA SER A 27 -13.08 -10.32 -3.34
C SER A 27 -11.93 -9.41 -2.90
N PHE A 28 -12.04 -8.10 -3.16
CA PHE A 28 -11.11 -7.06 -2.74
C PHE A 28 -11.66 -6.25 -1.56
N PHE A 29 -12.62 -6.79 -0.79
CA PHE A 29 -13.11 -6.18 0.45
C PHE A 29 -12.86 -7.12 1.62
N ASN A 30 -11.61 -7.15 2.10
CA ASN A 30 -11.26 -7.82 3.35
C ASN A 30 -11.21 -6.79 4.48
N VAL A 31 -12.02 -7.01 5.53
CA VAL A 31 -12.20 -6.06 6.63
C VAL A 31 -10.86 -5.76 7.32
N GLU A 32 -10.06 -6.79 7.59
CA GLU A 32 -8.82 -6.64 8.35
C GLU A 32 -7.80 -5.75 7.62
N SER A 33 -7.58 -5.99 6.32
CA SER A 33 -6.66 -5.19 5.51
C SER A 33 -7.17 -3.77 5.23
N LEU A 34 -8.49 -3.57 5.14
CA LEU A 34 -9.08 -2.24 5.05
C LEU A 34 -8.87 -1.44 6.34
N PHE A 35 -9.12 -2.05 7.50
CA PHE A 35 -8.88 -1.41 8.79
C PHE A 35 -7.41 -1.10 9.03
N LEU A 36 -6.51 -1.94 8.51
CA LEU A 36 -5.08 -1.76 8.70
C LEU A 36 -4.50 -0.64 7.83
N VAL A 37 -4.93 -0.55 6.57
CA VAL A 37 -4.34 0.38 5.61
C VAL A 37 -5.23 1.59 5.36
N ILE A 38 -6.50 1.37 5.01
CA ILE A 38 -7.37 2.45 4.54
C ILE A 38 -7.82 3.36 5.69
N VAL A 39 -8.18 2.79 6.84
CA VAL A 39 -8.67 3.60 7.98
C VAL A 39 -7.59 4.59 8.48
N PRO A 40 -6.33 4.19 8.74
CA PRO A 40 -5.30 5.15 9.12
C PRO A 40 -4.98 6.17 8.04
N LEU A 41 -5.06 5.81 6.76
CA LEU A 41 -4.88 6.76 5.66
C LEU A 41 -6.02 7.77 5.57
N LEU A 42 -7.26 7.37 5.83
CA LEU A 42 -8.39 8.30 5.93
C LEU A 42 -8.20 9.26 7.10
N ILE A 43 -7.73 8.76 8.25
CA ILE A 43 -7.38 9.62 9.39
C ILE A 43 -6.31 10.63 8.95
N LEU A 44 -5.20 10.20 8.36
CA LEU A 44 -4.17 11.13 7.88
C LEU A 44 -4.67 12.08 6.79
N PHE A 45 -5.62 11.66 5.96
CA PHE A 45 -6.22 12.51 4.94
C PHE A 45 -6.99 13.67 5.55
N PHE A 46 -7.85 13.41 6.54
CA PHE A 46 -8.67 14.43 7.21
C PHE A 46 -7.89 15.24 8.25
N PHE A 47 -6.93 14.60 8.93
CA PHE A 47 -6.13 15.26 9.95
C PHE A 47 -4.85 15.82 9.34
N LYS A 48 -4.84 17.12 9.07
CA LYS A 48 -3.63 17.85 8.67
C LYS A 48 -2.65 17.89 9.85
N LEU A 49 -1.79 16.87 9.94
CA LEU A 49 -0.72 16.85 10.92
C LEU A 49 0.25 17.98 10.60
N LYS A 50 0.31 18.98 11.48
CA LYS A 50 1.29 20.07 11.39
C LYS A 50 2.68 19.45 11.63
N SER A 51 3.47 19.30 10.58
CA SER A 51 4.87 18.88 10.71
C SER A 51 5.57 19.87 11.64
N LYS A 52 5.98 19.43 12.83
CA LYS A 52 6.67 20.28 13.79
C LYS A 52 8.05 20.60 13.20
N LYS A 53 8.33 21.88 12.93
CA LYS A 53 9.68 22.35 12.61
C LYS A 53 10.60 22.02 13.79
N THR A 54 11.34 20.92 13.70
CA THR A 54 12.38 20.60 14.68
C THR A 54 13.56 21.52 14.35
N GLU A 55 13.65 22.66 15.02
CA GLU A 55 14.87 23.46 15.06
C GLU A 55 15.92 22.67 15.85
N MET A 56 16.60 21.75 15.18
CA MET A 56 17.85 21.20 15.68
C MET A 56 18.97 22.16 15.30
N ASN A 57 19.50 22.86 16.30
CA ASN A 57 20.66 23.74 16.16
C ASN A 57 21.81 22.98 15.47
N GLY A 58 22.13 23.36 14.24
CA GLY A 58 23.38 22.98 13.56
C GLY A 58 23.35 21.79 12.59
N ILE A 59 22.22 21.10 12.38
CA ILE A 59 22.08 20.08 11.33
C ILE A 59 20.91 20.49 10.45
N SER A 60 21.21 20.84 9.19
CA SER A 60 20.27 21.32 8.17
C SER A 60 18.87 20.74 8.36
N ALA A 61 17.95 21.58 8.82
CA ALA A 61 16.54 21.20 9.00
C ALA A 61 16.04 20.59 7.70
N GLY A 62 15.84 19.27 7.70
CA GLY A 62 15.29 18.57 6.55
C GLY A 62 13.94 19.18 6.20
N ASN A 63 13.74 19.49 4.91
CA ASN A 63 12.50 20.07 4.42
C ASN A 63 11.27 19.34 4.99
N GLU A 64 10.31 20.10 5.53
CA GLU A 64 9.02 19.58 5.99
C GLU A 64 8.38 18.73 4.90
N LEU A 65 7.88 17.55 5.30
CA LEU A 65 7.13 16.66 4.41
C LEU A 65 5.80 17.31 4.10
N SER A 66 5.46 17.39 2.81
CA SER A 66 4.11 17.78 2.41
C SER A 66 3.10 16.74 2.89
N HIS A 67 1.85 17.18 3.10
CA HIS A 67 0.76 16.32 3.56
C HIS A 67 0.61 15.04 2.72
N TRP A 68 0.71 15.18 1.39
CA TRP A 68 0.64 14.05 0.47
C TRP A 68 1.85 13.11 0.57
N GLU A 69 3.05 13.64 0.79
CA GLU A 69 4.24 12.81 1.03
C GLU A 69 4.12 12.02 2.34
N LEU A 70 3.54 12.61 3.38
CA LEU A 70 3.27 11.92 4.64
C LEU A 70 2.27 10.78 4.43
N ILE A 71 1.15 11.03 3.73
CA ILE A 71 0.15 10.01 3.43
C ILE A 71 0.76 8.87 2.61
N GLY A 72 1.47 9.18 1.51
CA GLY A 72 2.04 8.14 0.66
C GLY A 72 3.19 7.37 1.29
N SER A 73 4.05 8.01 2.09
CA SER A 73 5.10 7.29 2.81
C SER A 73 4.52 6.39 3.91
N THR A 74 3.49 6.86 4.60
CA THR A 74 2.78 6.06 5.60
C THR A 74 2.01 4.91 4.97
N SER A 75 1.42 5.09 3.78
CA SER A 75 0.69 4.01 3.10
C SER A 75 1.60 2.81 2.84
N LEU A 76 2.80 3.03 2.28
CA LEU A 76 3.77 1.98 2.03
C LEU A 76 4.17 1.23 3.31
N GLN A 77 4.37 1.96 4.41
CA GLN A 77 4.71 1.36 5.71
C GLN A 77 3.57 0.51 6.26
N LEU A 78 2.34 0.99 6.20
CA LEU A 78 1.15 0.24 6.62
C LEU A 78 0.94 -1.02 5.76
N GLY A 79 1.21 -0.95 4.47
CA GLY A 79 1.15 -2.13 3.59
C GLY A 79 2.13 -3.23 3.98
N LEU A 80 3.36 -2.86 4.31
CA LEU A 80 4.36 -3.80 4.83
C LEU A 80 3.97 -4.33 6.21
N LEU A 81 3.43 -3.49 7.09
CA LEU A 81 2.93 -3.92 8.40
C LEU A 81 1.79 -4.94 8.25
N GLY A 82 0.83 -4.68 7.35
CA GLY A 82 -0.28 -5.62 7.08
C GLY A 82 0.18 -6.91 6.44
N ALA A 83 1.20 -6.85 5.58
CA ALA A 83 1.87 -8.04 5.08
C ALA A 83 2.48 -8.87 6.21
N PHE A 84 3.23 -8.27 7.13
CA PHE A 84 3.78 -9.01 8.27
C PHE A 84 2.70 -9.62 9.15
N LEU A 85 1.59 -8.92 9.41
CA LEU A 85 0.47 -9.49 10.17
C LEU A 85 -0.18 -10.67 9.44
N GLY A 86 -0.34 -10.58 8.11
CA GLY A 86 -0.80 -11.70 7.28
C GLY A 86 0.13 -12.91 7.40
N PHE A 87 1.45 -12.71 7.33
CA PHE A 87 2.43 -13.78 7.52
C PHE A 87 2.38 -14.41 8.92
N VAL A 88 2.31 -13.60 9.97
CA VAL A 88 2.18 -14.11 11.35
C VAL A 88 0.89 -14.93 11.49
N GLY A 89 -0.21 -14.47 10.91
CA GLY A 89 -1.47 -15.21 10.86
C GLY A 89 -1.35 -16.55 10.12
N LEU A 90 -0.66 -16.56 8.97
CA LEU A 90 -0.37 -17.78 8.22
C LEU A 90 0.44 -18.79 9.04
N PHE A 91 1.55 -18.37 9.64
CA PHE A 91 2.40 -19.28 10.43
C PHE A 91 1.67 -19.82 11.66
N LYS A 92 0.88 -19.00 12.33
CA LYS A 92 0.07 -19.42 13.48
C LYS A 92 -0.96 -20.49 13.10
N ASN A 93 -1.47 -20.47 11.87
CA ASN A 93 -2.57 -21.31 11.42
C ASN A 93 -2.18 -22.27 10.28
N ILE A 94 -0.90 -22.59 10.13
CA ILE A 94 -0.38 -23.37 9.00
C ILE A 94 -1.00 -24.79 8.91
N ASN A 95 -1.43 -25.33 10.05
CA ASN A 95 -2.07 -26.65 10.15
C ASN A 95 -3.56 -26.62 9.82
N ILE A 96 -4.16 -25.44 9.57
CA ILE A 96 -5.58 -25.27 9.28
C ILE A 96 -5.72 -24.75 7.84
N PRO A 97 -5.92 -25.64 6.85
CA PRO A 97 -5.95 -25.24 5.44
C PRO A 97 -6.98 -24.16 5.10
N SER A 98 -8.14 -24.19 5.76
CA SER A 98 -9.21 -23.20 5.56
C SER A 98 -8.83 -21.78 6.02
N ALA A 99 -7.87 -21.65 6.93
CA ALA A 99 -7.40 -20.35 7.44
C ALA A 99 -6.35 -19.69 6.54
N ILE A 100 -5.71 -20.46 5.65
CA ILE A 100 -4.63 -19.95 4.78
C ILE A 100 -5.14 -18.84 3.85
N GLY A 101 -6.31 -19.04 3.23
CA GLY A 101 -6.90 -18.08 2.29
C GLY A 101 -7.11 -16.69 2.89
N PRO A 102 -7.84 -16.56 4.02
CA PRO A 102 -8.04 -15.28 4.70
C PRO A 102 -6.74 -14.54 5.05
N PHE A 103 -5.76 -15.21 5.64
CA PHE A 103 -4.50 -14.53 6.01
C PHE A 103 -3.65 -14.18 4.79
N MET A 104 -3.70 -14.97 3.72
CA MET A 104 -3.09 -14.60 2.45
C MET A 104 -3.78 -13.39 1.83
N ALA A 105 -5.10 -13.24 1.99
CA ALA A 105 -5.81 -12.05 1.56
C ALA A 105 -5.36 -10.81 2.34
N VAL A 106 -5.19 -10.90 3.66
CA VAL A 106 -4.63 -9.80 4.47
C VAL A 106 -3.23 -9.43 3.97
N PHE A 107 -2.38 -10.42 3.70
CA PHE A 107 -1.03 -10.20 3.17
C PHE A 107 -1.05 -9.44 1.84
N LEU A 108 -1.76 -9.97 0.83
CA LEU A 108 -1.76 -9.42 -0.52
C LEU A 108 -2.52 -8.09 -0.62
N LEU A 109 -3.72 -8.01 -0.03
CA LEU A 109 -4.57 -6.82 -0.14
C LEU A 109 -3.95 -5.62 0.60
N SER A 110 -3.31 -5.84 1.75
CA SER A 110 -2.60 -4.75 2.44
C SER A 110 -1.53 -4.12 1.55
N MET A 111 -0.77 -4.94 0.80
CA MET A 111 0.23 -4.43 -0.12
C MET A 111 -0.36 -3.72 -1.35
N ILE A 112 -1.46 -4.24 -1.88
CA ILE A 112 -2.15 -3.62 -3.02
C ILE A 112 -2.71 -2.26 -2.60
N TYR A 113 -3.42 -2.19 -1.47
CA TYR A 113 -4.02 -0.95 -0.99
C TYR A 113 -2.97 0.12 -0.67
N SER A 114 -1.83 -0.26 -0.09
CA SER A 114 -0.76 0.70 0.19
C SER A 114 -0.10 1.27 -1.06
N LEU A 115 0.09 0.44 -2.09
CA LEU A 115 0.65 0.88 -3.37
C LEU A 115 -0.33 1.81 -4.09
N ILE A 116 -1.63 1.51 -4.05
CA ILE A 116 -2.66 2.41 -4.58
C ILE A 116 -2.65 3.73 -3.82
N GLY A 117 -2.64 3.71 -2.47
CA GLY A 117 -2.57 4.91 -1.64
C GLY A 117 -1.30 5.74 -1.90
N PHE A 118 -0.17 5.07 -2.13
CA PHE A 118 1.09 5.73 -2.49
C PHE A 118 0.99 6.39 -3.86
N LEU A 119 0.46 5.71 -4.87
CA LEU A 119 0.33 6.23 -6.23
C LEU A 119 -0.64 7.42 -6.28
N ILE A 120 -1.78 7.32 -5.60
CA ILE A 120 -2.74 8.43 -5.43
C ILE A 120 -2.01 9.64 -4.84
N SER A 121 -1.30 9.44 -3.73
CA SER A 121 -0.54 10.49 -3.07
C SER A 121 0.55 11.07 -3.98
N PHE A 122 1.27 10.23 -4.72
CA PHE A 122 2.32 10.62 -5.64
C PHE A 122 1.79 11.52 -6.78
N PHE A 123 0.64 11.16 -7.36
CA PHE A 123 0.00 11.97 -8.41
C PHE A 123 -0.60 13.28 -7.87
N MET A 124 -1.13 13.30 -6.63
CA MET A 124 -1.72 14.49 -6.04
C MET A 124 -0.69 15.43 -5.41
N GLY A 125 0.39 14.86 -4.88
CA GLY A 125 1.48 15.58 -4.24
C GLY A 125 2.54 16.07 -5.22
N ASN A 126 3.32 17.04 -4.75
CA ASN A 126 4.60 17.39 -5.37
C ASN A 126 5.70 16.64 -4.62
N PHE A 127 5.69 15.30 -4.76
CA PHE A 127 6.67 14.44 -4.11
C PHE A 127 8.08 14.87 -4.49
N LYS A 128 8.84 15.34 -3.51
CA LYS A 128 10.29 15.40 -3.58
C LYS A 128 10.75 13.95 -3.63
N ALA A 129 11.35 13.57 -4.74
CA ALA A 129 11.82 12.22 -5.02
C ALA A 129 12.87 11.76 -3.99
N ARG A 130 12.43 11.35 -2.79
CA ARG A 130 13.32 10.78 -1.77
C ARG A 130 13.59 9.32 -2.16
N PRO A 131 14.86 8.90 -2.30
CA PRO A 131 15.20 7.54 -2.72
C PRO A 131 14.50 6.46 -1.89
N THR A 132 14.34 6.69 -0.59
CA THR A 132 13.70 5.79 0.37
C THR A 132 12.29 5.36 -0.05
N TYR A 133 11.47 6.26 -0.62
CA TYR A 133 10.10 5.92 -1.02
C TYR A 133 10.08 5.00 -2.24
N TYR A 134 11.00 5.20 -3.17
CA TYR A 134 11.17 4.33 -4.33
C TYR A 134 11.70 2.95 -3.92
N TYR A 135 12.66 2.89 -2.99
CA TYR A 135 13.17 1.61 -2.50
C TYR A 135 12.10 0.79 -1.79
N ILE A 136 11.30 1.41 -0.92
CA ILE A 136 10.22 0.71 -0.19
C ILE A 136 9.13 0.24 -1.16
N SER A 137 8.70 1.08 -2.11
CA SER A 137 7.69 0.69 -3.10
C SER A 137 8.20 -0.40 -4.05
N PHE A 138 9.46 -0.32 -4.48
CA PHE A 138 10.08 -1.37 -5.29
C PHE A 138 10.21 -2.69 -4.53
N LEU A 139 10.63 -2.64 -3.25
CA LEU A 139 10.68 -3.81 -2.39
C LEU A 139 9.30 -4.46 -2.25
N GLN A 140 8.26 -3.65 -2.07
CA GLN A 140 6.90 -4.14 -1.95
C GLN A 140 6.38 -4.78 -3.24
N LEU A 141 6.67 -4.17 -4.40
CA LEU A 141 6.39 -4.76 -5.71
C LEU A 141 7.13 -6.08 -5.92
N PHE A 142 8.41 -6.13 -5.55
CA PHE A 142 9.22 -7.34 -5.61
C PHE A 142 8.58 -8.47 -4.79
N PHE A 143 8.24 -8.22 -3.52
CA PHE A 143 7.55 -9.20 -2.68
C PHE A 143 6.24 -9.68 -3.29
N LEU A 144 5.42 -8.77 -3.79
CA LEU A 144 4.11 -9.10 -4.37
C LEU A 144 4.26 -9.96 -5.63
N ILE A 145 5.18 -9.60 -6.53
CA ILE A 145 5.49 -10.39 -7.74
C ILE A 145 6.03 -11.77 -7.36
N SER A 146 6.97 -11.84 -6.41
CA SER A 146 7.52 -13.11 -5.94
C SER A 146 6.44 -14.02 -5.33
N THR A 147 5.52 -13.47 -4.53
CA THR A 147 4.42 -14.26 -3.96
C THR A 147 3.48 -14.78 -5.05
N PHE A 148 3.08 -13.94 -6.02
CA PHE A 148 2.24 -14.40 -7.13
C PHE A 148 2.94 -15.46 -7.99
N TYR A 149 4.24 -15.31 -8.22
CA TYR A 149 5.04 -16.28 -8.96
C TYR A 149 5.07 -17.64 -8.24
N ILE A 150 5.36 -17.67 -6.94
CA ILE A 150 5.41 -18.89 -6.12
C ILE A 150 4.02 -19.56 -6.06
N LEU A 151 2.96 -18.79 -5.88
CA LEU A 151 1.59 -19.30 -5.90
C LEU A 151 1.25 -19.89 -7.27
N GLY A 152 1.59 -19.18 -8.36
CA GLY A 152 1.37 -19.65 -9.73
C GLY A 152 2.08 -20.97 -10.04
N LEU A 153 3.29 -21.18 -9.50
CA LEU A 153 3.99 -22.47 -9.60
C LEU A 153 3.31 -23.57 -8.76
N SER A 154 2.78 -23.21 -7.59
CA SER A 154 2.15 -24.15 -6.67
C SER A 154 0.84 -24.74 -7.22
N PHE A 155 0.09 -23.97 -8.02
CA PHE A 155 -1.19 -24.41 -8.62
C PHE A 155 -1.04 -25.07 -10.01
N LYS A 156 0.18 -25.22 -10.54
CA LYS A 156 0.44 -25.92 -11.82
C LYS A 156 0.59 -27.45 -11.68
N LYS A 157 0.10 -28.03 -10.58
CA LYS A 157 0.05 -29.48 -10.37
C LYS A 157 -1.33 -30.04 -10.66
#